data_AF-A0A0N5C9U7-F1
#
_entry.id   AF-A0A0N5C9U7-F1
#
_cell.length_a   1.000
_cell.length_b   1.000
_cell.length_c   1.000
_cell.angle_alpha   90.00
_cell.angle_beta   90.00
_cell.angle_gamma   90.00
#
_symmetry.space_group_name_H-M   'P 1'
#
loop_
_entity.id
_entity.type
_entity.pdbx_description
1 polymer ?
#
loop_
_entity_poly.entity_id
_entity_poly.type
_entity_poly.pdbx_seq_one_letter_code
_entity_poly.pdbx_strand_id
1 'polypeptide(L)'
;MDFLRQSPNVSKTTLEKLGELEYETLSHPAYPPDLVLTNFYLFKHLDNFLTKKTFRRNEDTKTVFEASIEHRTLYFYANGINKLVSRWQQCVNSNGSYFE
;
A
#
# COMPACT_ATOMS: atom_id res chain seq x y z
N MET A 1 1.51 25.10 -6.72
CA MET A 1 0.92 23.75 -6.58
C MET A 1 2.01 22.80 -7.06
N ASP A 2 2.96 22.46 -6.19
CA ASP A 2 4.25 21.89 -6.60
C ASP A 2 4.68 20.72 -5.70
N PHE A 3 3.74 19.89 -5.28
CA PHE A 3 4.05 18.71 -4.44
C PHE A 3 4.41 17.46 -5.26
N LEU A 4 4.26 17.47 -6.59
CA LEU A 4 4.54 16.31 -7.44
C LEU A 4 5.97 16.28 -8.03
N ARG A 5 6.80 17.31 -7.80
CA ARG A 5 8.12 17.42 -8.45
C ARG A 5 9.24 16.57 -7.81
N GLN A 6 8.99 15.84 -6.71
CA GLN A 6 10.06 15.10 -5.99
C GLN A 6 9.64 13.73 -5.41
N SER A 7 8.67 13.02 -5.99
CA SER A 7 8.43 11.62 -5.56
C SER A 7 9.52 10.70 -6.14
N PRO A 8 10.25 9.91 -5.33
CA PRO A 8 11.26 8.98 -5.84
C PRO A 8 10.67 7.94 -6.81
N ASN A 9 9.36 7.65 -6.68
CA ASN A 9 8.66 6.68 -7.51
C ASN A 9 8.43 7.14 -8.96
N VAL A 10 8.53 8.45 -9.23
CA VAL A 10 8.38 9.02 -10.59
C VAL A 10 9.70 9.61 -11.11
N SER A 11 10.81 9.31 -10.43
CA SER A 11 12.14 9.74 -10.88
C SER A 11 12.50 9.09 -12.21
N LYS A 12 13.30 9.78 -13.03
CA LYS A 12 13.77 9.25 -14.32
C LYS A 12 14.43 7.87 -14.16
N THR A 13 15.32 7.72 -13.18
CA THR A 13 16.02 6.47 -12.90
C THR A 13 15.06 5.33 -12.56
N THR A 14 14.01 5.60 -11.78
CA THR A 14 12.98 4.61 -11.43
C THR A 14 12.20 4.18 -12.68
N LEU A 15 11.76 5.13 -13.50
CA LEU A 15 10.98 4.85 -14.72
C LEU A 15 11.79 4.07 -15.76
N GLU A 16 13.07 4.44 -15.96
CA GLU A 16 13.99 3.70 -16.82
C GLU A 16 14.14 2.26 -16.34
N LYS A 17 14.33 2.05 -15.02
CA LYS A 17 14.48 0.71 -14.48
C LYS A 17 13.22 -0.15 -14.60
N LEU A 18 12.04 0.45 -14.45
CA LEU A 18 10.77 -0.25 -14.66
C LEU A 18 10.60 -0.67 -16.13
N GLY A 19 11.04 0.18 -17.07
CA GLY A 19 11.07 -0.15 -18.50
C GLY A 19 12.03 -1.30 -18.83
N GLU A 20 13.24 -1.30 -18.26
CA GLU A 20 14.21 -2.40 -18.42
C GLU A 20 13.70 -3.74 -17.88
N LEU A 21 12.90 -3.70 -16.83
CA LEU A 21 12.31 -4.89 -16.20
C LEU A 21 10.96 -5.29 -16.81
N GLU A 22 10.51 -4.56 -17.84
CA GLU A 22 9.23 -4.79 -18.54
C GLU A 22 8.00 -4.75 -17.60
N TYR A 23 8.06 -3.97 -16.51
CA TYR A 23 6.93 -3.82 -15.60
C TYR A 23 5.93 -2.77 -16.12
N GLU A 24 4.68 -3.21 -16.30
CA GLU A 24 3.57 -2.29 -16.56
C GLU A 24 3.27 -1.45 -15.31
N THR A 25 3.17 -0.13 -15.48
CA THR A 25 2.83 0.79 -14.40
C THR A 25 1.35 1.16 -14.47
N LEU A 26 0.61 0.80 -13.42
CA LEU A 26 -0.79 1.20 -13.30
C LEU A 26 -0.87 2.70 -13.02
N SER A 27 -1.74 3.40 -13.75
CA SER A 27 -2.01 4.81 -13.50
C SER A 27 -2.60 4.98 -12.10
N HIS A 28 -1.95 5.81 -11.28
CA HIS A 28 -2.37 6.09 -9.91
C HIS A 28 -2.71 7.57 -9.75
N PRO A 29 -3.93 7.92 -9.30
CA PRO A 29 -4.28 9.30 -9.02
C PRO A 29 -3.44 9.82 -7.84
N ALA A 30 -3.16 11.12 -7.82
CA ALA A 30 -2.34 11.74 -6.76
C ALA A 30 -2.97 11.63 -5.35
N TYR A 31 -4.27 11.36 -5.27
CA TYR A 31 -5.09 11.20 -4.08
C TYR A 31 -6.22 10.22 -4.46
N PRO A 32 -6.50 9.10 -3.75
CA PRO A 32 -6.49 8.95 -2.29
C PRO A 32 -5.74 7.70 -1.73
N PRO A 33 -5.36 7.71 -0.43
CA PRO A 33 -4.78 6.56 0.26
C PRO A 33 -5.67 5.31 0.20
N ASP A 34 -6.97 5.52 0.01
CA ASP A 34 -8.00 4.48 -0.04
C ASP A 34 -7.82 3.50 -1.20
N LEU A 35 -7.04 3.86 -2.23
CA LEU A 35 -6.76 3.00 -3.38
C LEU A 35 -5.40 2.29 -3.29
N VAL A 36 -4.57 2.63 -2.30
CA VAL A 36 -3.27 1.98 -2.12
C VAL A 36 -3.46 0.75 -1.25
N LEU A 37 -3.36 -0.44 -1.84
CA LEU A 37 -3.52 -1.73 -1.14
C LEU A 37 -2.71 -1.81 0.15
N THR A 38 -1.46 -1.34 0.11
CA THR A 38 -0.58 -1.33 1.26
C THR A 38 -1.14 -0.49 2.40
N ASN A 39 -1.77 0.65 2.11
CA ASN A 39 -2.30 1.58 3.12
C ASN A 39 -3.65 1.09 3.68
N PHE A 40 -4.64 0.85 2.82
CA PHE A 40 -6.00 0.56 3.31
C PHE A 40 -6.15 -0.87 3.88
N TYR A 41 -5.29 -1.81 3.45
CA TYR A 41 -5.38 -3.21 3.84
C TYR A 41 -4.19 -3.66 4.69
N LEU A 42 -2.99 -3.70 4.12
CA LEU A 42 -1.83 -4.32 4.78
C LEU A 42 -1.45 -3.59 6.06
N PHE A 43 -1.22 -2.27 5.99
CA PHE A 43 -0.83 -1.46 7.13
C PHE A 43 -1.95 -1.34 8.15
N LYS A 44 -3.22 -1.24 7.74
CA LYS A 44 -4.34 -1.29 8.68
C LYS A 44 -4.35 -2.58 9.52
N HIS A 45 -4.08 -3.72 8.91
CA HIS A 45 -3.98 -4.99 9.62
C HIS A 45 -2.69 -5.13 10.44
N LEU A 46 -1.59 -4.53 9.98
CA LEU A 46 -0.33 -4.46 10.71
C LEU A 46 -0.44 -3.57 11.95
N ASP A 47 -1.00 -2.37 11.84
CA ASP A 47 -1.24 -1.44 12.94
C ASP A 47 -2.08 -2.09 14.03
N ASN A 48 -3.13 -2.80 13.65
CA ASN A 48 -3.94 -3.59 14.59
C ASN A 48 -3.13 -4.69 15.28
N PHE A 49 -2.20 -5.33 14.58
CA PHE A 49 -1.31 -6.35 15.15
C PHE A 49 -0.24 -5.74 16.07
N LEU A 50 0.23 -4.54 15.75
CA LEU A 50 1.25 -3.80 16.51
C LEU A 50 0.65 -3.00 17.68
N THR A 51 -0.66 -2.81 17.70
CA THR A 51 -1.37 -2.04 18.73
C THR A 51 -1.01 -2.55 20.12
N LYS A 52 -0.59 -1.62 20.99
CA LYS A 52 -0.13 -1.87 22.38
C LYS A 52 1.19 -2.64 22.53
N LYS A 53 1.98 -2.81 21.47
CA LYS A 53 3.35 -3.33 21.56
C LYS A 53 4.34 -2.17 21.65
N THR A 54 5.36 -2.31 22.50
CA THR A 54 6.48 -1.37 22.61
C THR A 54 7.76 -2.13 22.35
N PHE A 55 8.60 -1.61 21.46
CA PHE A 55 9.88 -2.21 21.07
C PHE A 55 11.03 -1.37 21.62
N ARG A 56 12.06 -2.02 22.17
CA ARG A 56 13.25 -1.33 22.70
C ARG A 56 14.42 -1.36 21.71
N ARG A 57 14.42 -2.35 20.82
CA ARG A 57 15.45 -2.56 19.82
C ARG A 57 14.82 -2.69 18.43
N ASN A 58 15.58 -2.31 17.42
CA ASN A 58 15.16 -2.47 16.03
C ASN A 58 15.01 -3.96 15.66
N GLU A 59 15.84 -4.83 16.25
CA GLU A 59 15.74 -6.29 16.05
C GLU A 59 14.39 -6.87 16.51
N ASP A 60 13.84 -6.34 17.61
CA ASP A 60 12.54 -6.77 18.14
C ASP A 60 11.42 -6.38 17.16
N THR A 61 11.47 -5.15 16.63
CA THR A 61 10.51 -4.66 15.64
C THR A 61 10.57 -5.48 14.36
N LYS A 62 11.78 -5.81 13.89
CA LYS A 62 11.98 -6.63 12.69
C LYS A 62 11.38 -8.03 12.86
N THR A 63 11.70 -8.69 13.98
CA THR A 63 11.20 -10.04 14.29
C THR A 63 9.67 -10.06 14.34
N VAL A 64 9.06 -9.04 14.95
CA VAL A 64 7.61 -8.95 15.07
C VAL A 64 6.96 -8.65 13.72
N PHE A 65 7.60 -7.84 12.87
CA PHE A 65 7.14 -7.60 11.51
C PHE A 65 7.20 -8.88 10.68
N GLU A 66 8.30 -9.64 10.71
CA GLU A 66 8.44 -10.92 10.01
C GLU A 66 7.36 -11.91 10.45
N ALA A 67 7.17 -12.08 11.76
CA ALA A 67 6.11 -12.93 12.30
C ALA A 67 4.70 -12.48 11.86
N SER A 68 4.48 -11.17 11.70
CA SER A 68 3.19 -10.64 11.24
C SER A 68 2.88 -11.04 9.79
N ILE A 69 3.91 -11.15 8.94
CA ILE A 69 3.82 -11.56 7.54
C ILE A 69 3.64 -13.08 7.45
N GLU A 70 4.43 -13.85 8.19
CA GLU A 70 4.33 -15.31 8.25
C GLU A 70 2.97 -15.79 8.75
N HIS A 71 2.33 -15.03 9.63
CA HIS A 71 0.98 -15.34 10.12
C HIS A 71 -0.14 -15.03 9.09
N ARG A 72 0.16 -14.37 7.96
CA ARG A 72 -0.85 -14.10 6.91
C ARG A 72 -0.98 -15.29 5.97
N THR A 73 -2.21 -15.66 5.66
CA THR A 73 -2.50 -16.70 4.67
C THR A 73 -2.48 -16.13 3.26
N LEU A 74 -2.33 -16.99 2.24
CA LEU A 74 -2.52 -16.59 0.84
C LEU A 74 -3.90 -15.93 0.61
N TYR A 75 -4.93 -16.44 1.30
CA TYR A 75 -6.27 -15.88 1.27
C TYR A 75 -6.32 -14.43 1.76
N PHE A 76 -5.53 -14.07 2.77
CA PHE A 76 -5.44 -12.68 3.25
C PHE A 76 -5.02 -11.72 2.12
N TYR A 77 -3.94 -12.05 1.40
CA TYR A 77 -3.46 -11.23 0.29
C TYR A 77 -4.46 -11.19 -0.87
N ALA A 78 -5.01 -12.34 -1.25
CA ALA A 78 -6.02 -12.42 -2.31
C ALA A 78 -7.26 -11.58 -1.97
N ASN A 79 -7.75 -11.64 -0.73
CA ASN A 79 -8.87 -10.83 -0.27
C ASN A 79 -8.57 -9.33 -0.30
N GLY A 80 -7.35 -8.92 0.08
CA GLY A 80 -6.90 -7.53 -0.04
C GLY A 80 -6.93 -7.04 -1.49
N ILE A 81 -6.36 -7.81 -2.42
CA ILE A 81 -6.34 -7.49 -3.86
C ILE A 81 -7.77 -7.42 -4.40
N ASN A 82 -8.63 -8.39 -4.06
CA ASN A 82 -10.02 -8.40 -4.53
C ASN A 82 -10.83 -7.20 -3.99
N LYS A 83 -10.52 -6.70 -2.80
CA LYS A 83 -11.14 -5.48 -2.26
C LYS A 83 -10.79 -4.23 -3.08
N LEU A 84 -9.68 -4.22 -3.80
CA LEU A 84 -9.30 -3.10 -4.67
C LEU A 84 -10.37 -2.84 -5.74
N VAL A 85 -10.94 -3.90 -6.31
CA VAL A 85 -12.02 -3.78 -7.31
C VAL A 85 -13.23 -3.06 -6.73
N SER A 86 -13.67 -3.44 -5.53
CA SER A 86 -14.79 -2.79 -4.85
C SER A 86 -14.50 -1.33 -4.50
N ARG A 87 -13.26 -1.00 -4.14
CA ARG A 87 -12.83 0.36 -3.80
C ARG A 87 -12.71 1.26 -5.03
N TRP A 88 -12.28 0.73 -6.18
CA TRP A 88 -12.36 1.47 -7.44
C TRP A 88 -13.80 1.83 -7.79
N GLN A 89 -14.73 0.90 -7.59
CA GLN A 89 -16.15 1.21 -7.81
C GLN A 89 -16.66 2.30 -6.85
N GLN A 90 -16.27 2.26 -5.57
CA GLN A 90 -16.61 3.31 -4.62
C GLN A 90 -16.01 4.66 -5.01
N CYS A 91 -14.77 4.68 -5.49
CA CYS A 91 -14.11 5.91 -5.98
C CYS A 91 -14.90 6.54 -7.14
N VAL A 92 -15.38 5.72 -8.08
CA VAL A 92 -16.23 6.19 -9.19
C VAL A 92 -17.56 6.73 -8.66
N ASN A 93 -18.22 5.98 -7.76
CA ASN A 93 -19.50 6.38 -7.18
C ASN A 93 -19.40 7.68 -6.35
N SER A 94 -18.26 7.90 -5.69
CA SER A 94 -17.96 9.10 -4.91
C SER A 94 -17.43 10.26 -5.77
N ASN A 95 -17.38 10.10 -7.08
CA ASN A 95 -16.83 11.08 -8.03
C ASN A 95 -15.41 11.55 -7.64
N GLY A 96 -14.57 10.62 -7.19
CA GLY A 96 -13.20 10.88 -6.73
C GLY A 96 -13.09 11.43 -5.30
N SER A 97 -14.19 11.59 -4.57
CA SER A 97 -14.16 11.96 -3.15
C SER A 97 -13.73 10.78 -2.27
N TYR A 98 -13.21 11.06 -1.07
CA TYR A 98 -12.89 10.04 -0.06
C TYR A 98 -14.12 9.20 0.34
N PHE A 99 -13.89 7.95 0.70
CA PHE A 99 -14.92 6.99 1.10
C PHE A 99 -14.36 6.02 2.15
N GLU A 100 -15.24 5.43 2.96
CA GLU A 100 -14.88 4.45 4.00
C GLU A 100 -14.61 3.03 3.46
#